data_AF-A0A6P2DUM7-F1
#
_entry.id   AF-A0A6P2DUM7-F1
#
_cell.length_a   1.000
_cell.length_b   1.000
_cell.length_c   1.000
_cell.angle_alpha   90.00
_cell.angle_beta   90.00
_cell.angle_gamma   90.00
#
_symmetry.space_group_name_H-M   'P 1'
#
loop_
_entity.id
_entity.type
_entity.pdbx_description
1 polymer ?
#
loop_
_entity_poly.entity_id
_entity_poly.type
_entity_poly.pdbx_seq_one_letter_code
_entity_poly.pdbx_strand_id
1 'polypeptide(L)'
;MHPIAEALPDSLCYLDGAYTPLRDAKISVLDRGFIFGDGVYEVVPVYSGVPFCFEEHMARLDRSLAELRIANPLTHEAWRAIVMRLVEASPADQRAGVQALYIQVTRGVAPREHAMPQGLAPTVFVMLNPMKPVSDAVRATGVPCVSAQDFRWQKAHIKSTSLLGAVLARQISVEAGAAETIMFRGDWLSEASSSNVWVVKDGAVSGPPKDELVLAGIRYGLIEHICAEAGIPFSLRRIARDEVFGADELLLSSASKEVLPVVTLDGQAIGTGRPGPVFQAIDAGYRRAKERSARGHETPSGDPVDARKESLIEYPSKFPIKVMGAKADGFVHAITRIAEQFDPSFDAATVELRNSKAGNYLGVTITVTATSREQLDEIYRALTAHPMVKVVL
;
A
#
# COMPACT_ATOMS: atom_id res chain seq x y z
N MET A 1 15.02 -10.82 35.36
CA MET A 1 14.61 -11.14 33.98
C MET A 1 13.11 -11.40 34.03
N HIS A 2 12.29 -10.51 33.48
CA HIS A 2 10.90 -10.87 33.21
C HIS A 2 10.91 -12.01 32.18
N PRO A 3 10.15 -13.10 32.37
CA PRO A 3 10.08 -14.16 31.37
C PRO A 3 9.55 -13.57 30.06
N ILE A 4 10.26 -13.81 28.95
CA ILE A 4 9.87 -13.34 27.61
C ILE A 4 8.44 -13.81 27.22
N ALA A 5 7.95 -14.88 27.83
CA ALA A 5 6.58 -15.36 27.64
C ALA A 5 5.48 -14.42 28.17
N GLU A 6 5.76 -13.62 29.22
CA GLU A 6 4.84 -12.57 29.69
C GLU A 6 4.96 -11.27 28.88
N ALA A 7 5.89 -11.21 27.92
CA ALA A 7 6.17 -10.03 27.09
C ALA A 7 5.44 -10.04 25.73
N LEU A 8 4.57 -11.02 25.46
CA LEU A 8 3.79 -11.04 24.22
C LEU A 8 2.67 -9.98 24.27
N PRO A 9 2.50 -9.16 23.22
CA PRO A 9 1.48 -8.11 23.22
C PRO A 9 0.05 -8.67 23.32
N ASP A 10 -0.79 -7.98 24.07
CA ASP A 10 -2.25 -8.20 24.11
C ASP A 10 -2.99 -7.37 23.02
N SER A 11 -2.24 -6.79 22.07
CA SER A 11 -2.82 -6.00 20.99
C SER A 11 -3.66 -6.86 20.04
N LEU A 12 -4.72 -6.29 19.51
CA LEU A 12 -5.58 -6.98 18.55
C LEU A 12 -4.82 -7.27 17.25
N CYS A 13 -4.97 -8.49 16.73
CA CYS A 13 -4.52 -8.87 15.40
C CYS A 13 -5.67 -9.52 14.63
N TYR A 14 -5.49 -9.69 13.33
CA TYR A 14 -6.39 -10.45 12.45
C TYR A 14 -5.68 -11.73 11.99
N LEU A 15 -6.34 -12.87 12.13
CA LEU A 15 -5.87 -14.16 11.64
C LEU A 15 -7.05 -14.95 11.05
N ASP A 16 -7.01 -15.25 9.76
CA ASP A 16 -7.98 -16.09 9.04
C ASP A 16 -9.46 -15.72 9.32
N GLY A 17 -9.78 -14.42 9.34
CA GLY A 17 -11.14 -13.93 9.59
C GLY A 17 -11.46 -13.59 11.05
N ALA A 18 -10.65 -14.06 12.00
CA ALA A 18 -10.84 -13.80 13.41
C ALA A 18 -10.00 -12.61 13.89
N TYR A 19 -10.57 -11.82 14.81
CA TYR A 19 -9.84 -10.80 15.55
C TYR A 19 -9.54 -11.33 16.95
N THR A 20 -8.27 -11.45 17.30
CA THR A 20 -7.81 -12.08 18.55
C THR A 20 -6.62 -11.33 19.13
N PRO A 21 -6.39 -11.36 20.45
CA PRO A 21 -5.13 -10.87 21.00
C PRO A 21 -3.91 -11.54 20.37
N LEU A 22 -2.86 -10.76 20.10
CA LEU A 22 -1.69 -11.24 19.39
C LEU A 22 -0.99 -12.42 20.11
N ARG A 23 -0.95 -12.42 21.45
CA ARG A 23 -0.44 -13.54 22.25
C ARG A 23 -1.19 -14.87 22.05
N ASP A 24 -2.47 -14.79 21.66
CA ASP A 24 -3.37 -15.94 21.52
C ASP A 24 -3.45 -16.43 20.07
N ALA A 25 -3.00 -15.65 19.09
CA ALA A 25 -2.92 -16.06 17.70
C ALA A 25 -1.99 -17.29 17.53
N LYS A 26 -2.51 -18.36 16.92
CA LYS A 26 -1.77 -19.59 16.62
C LYS A 26 -1.99 -19.98 15.17
N ILE A 27 -0.90 -20.34 14.49
CA ILE A 27 -0.96 -20.98 13.17
C ILE A 27 -0.78 -22.50 13.32
N SER A 28 -1.21 -23.25 12.31
CA SER A 28 -0.83 -24.66 12.20
C SER A 28 0.68 -24.78 12.01
N VAL A 29 1.30 -25.77 12.67
CA VAL A 29 2.70 -26.14 12.39
C VAL A 29 2.89 -26.70 10.98
N LEU A 30 1.81 -27.03 10.29
CA LEU A 30 1.79 -27.45 8.89
C LEU A 30 1.48 -26.30 7.92
N ASP A 31 1.40 -25.06 8.43
CA ASP A 31 1.35 -23.89 7.56
C ASP A 31 2.63 -23.82 6.71
N ARG A 32 2.47 -23.63 5.40
CA ARG A 32 3.60 -23.66 4.46
C ARG A 32 4.49 -22.43 4.60
N GLY A 33 4.00 -21.32 5.14
CA GLY A 33 4.82 -20.19 5.54
C GLY A 33 5.78 -20.56 6.68
N PHE A 34 5.34 -21.36 7.66
CA PHE A 34 6.19 -21.86 8.73
C PHE A 34 7.20 -22.91 8.23
N ILE A 35 6.75 -23.86 7.41
CA ILE A 35 7.60 -24.98 6.97
C ILE A 35 8.58 -24.61 5.85
N PHE A 36 8.18 -23.71 4.94
CA PHE A 36 8.93 -23.44 3.71
C PHE A 36 9.22 -21.95 3.46
N GLY A 37 8.66 -21.03 4.25
CA GLY A 37 8.65 -19.61 3.87
C GLY A 37 7.84 -19.33 2.60
N ASP A 38 6.84 -20.17 2.31
CA ASP A 38 5.95 -20.09 1.14
C ASP A 38 4.84 -19.07 1.37
N GLY A 39 5.24 -17.80 1.39
CA GLY A 39 4.36 -16.67 1.58
C GLY A 39 5.03 -15.34 1.25
N VAL A 40 4.22 -14.29 1.32
CA VAL A 40 4.63 -12.89 1.10
C VAL A 40 4.17 -12.03 2.26
N TYR A 41 4.77 -10.84 2.39
CA TYR A 41 4.38 -9.91 3.43
C TYR A 41 4.47 -8.45 2.97
N GLU A 42 3.77 -7.57 3.67
CA GLU A 42 3.86 -6.13 3.55
C GLU A 42 4.16 -5.47 4.89
N VAL A 43 4.83 -4.31 4.82
CA VAL A 43 5.01 -3.42 5.96
C VAL A 43 4.61 -2.02 5.52
N VAL A 44 3.45 -1.56 5.98
CA VAL A 44 2.91 -0.22 5.68
C VAL A 44 3.09 0.66 6.91
N PRO A 45 3.76 1.82 6.81
CA PRO A 45 3.81 2.74 7.92
C PRO A 45 2.45 3.42 8.09
N VAL A 46 2.02 3.52 9.33
CA VAL A 46 0.81 4.20 9.75
C VAL A 46 1.25 5.37 10.61
N TYR A 47 0.94 6.59 10.18
CA TYR A 47 1.27 7.82 10.89
C TYR A 47 0.00 8.40 11.48
N SER A 48 -0.07 8.51 12.81
CA SER A 48 -1.24 9.07 13.50
C SER A 48 -2.56 8.43 13.06
N GLY A 49 -2.56 7.09 12.92
CA GLY A 49 -3.70 6.30 12.46
C GLY A 49 -3.91 6.23 10.93
N VAL A 50 -3.11 6.95 10.13
CA VAL A 50 -3.27 7.00 8.67
C VAL A 50 -2.24 6.10 7.97
N PRO A 51 -2.67 5.03 7.26
CA PRO A 51 -1.77 4.22 6.44
C PRO A 51 -1.21 5.02 5.26
N PHE A 52 0.12 5.07 5.14
CA PHE A 52 0.81 5.85 4.11
C PHE A 52 1.17 5.00 2.88
N CYS A 53 0.84 5.50 1.69
CA CYS A 53 1.00 4.81 0.41
C CYS A 53 0.31 3.42 0.38
N PHE A 54 -0.89 3.33 0.97
CA PHE A 54 -1.58 2.04 1.14
C PHE A 54 -1.87 1.34 -0.19
N GLU A 55 -2.35 2.07 -1.20
CA GLU A 55 -2.69 1.50 -2.52
C GLU A 55 -1.45 0.95 -3.22
N GLU A 56 -0.31 1.63 -3.11
CA GLU A 56 0.94 1.18 -3.69
C GLU A 56 1.47 -0.07 -2.98
N HIS A 57 1.29 -0.15 -1.66
CA HIS A 57 1.58 -1.34 -0.87
C HIS A 57 0.66 -2.53 -1.26
N MET A 58 -0.64 -2.32 -1.45
CA MET A 58 -1.57 -3.36 -1.90
C MET A 58 -1.25 -3.84 -3.32
N ALA A 59 -0.92 -2.92 -4.23
CA ALA A 59 -0.48 -3.27 -5.57
C ALA A 59 0.80 -4.14 -5.57
N ARG A 60 1.72 -3.94 -4.61
CA ARG A 60 2.91 -4.80 -4.47
C ARG A 60 2.59 -6.15 -3.83
N LEU A 61 1.65 -6.19 -2.89
CA LEU A 61 1.11 -7.44 -2.36
C LEU A 61 0.55 -8.30 -3.51
N ASP A 62 -0.26 -7.72 -4.39
CA ASP A 62 -0.79 -8.41 -5.57
C ASP A 62 0.31 -8.99 -6.47
N ARG A 63 1.31 -8.17 -6.82
CA ARG A 63 2.44 -8.64 -7.66
C ARG A 63 3.20 -9.78 -7.00
N SER A 64 3.46 -9.69 -5.70
CA SER A 64 4.21 -10.72 -4.96
C SER A 64 3.41 -12.03 -4.85
N LEU A 65 2.10 -11.93 -4.60
CA LEU A 65 1.19 -13.08 -4.59
C LEU A 65 1.10 -13.76 -5.96
N ALA A 66 1.01 -12.96 -7.04
CA ALA A 66 0.99 -13.46 -8.41
C ALA A 66 2.27 -14.23 -8.77
N GLU A 67 3.45 -13.72 -8.40
CA GLU A 67 4.74 -14.41 -8.59
C GLU A 67 4.78 -15.79 -7.90
N LEU A 68 4.15 -15.92 -6.73
CA LEU A 68 4.04 -17.18 -6.01
C LEU A 68 2.82 -18.02 -6.42
N ARG A 69 1.99 -17.56 -7.37
CA ARG A 69 0.74 -18.22 -7.77
C ARG A 69 -0.18 -18.48 -6.57
N ILE A 70 -0.26 -17.52 -5.65
CA ILE A 70 -1.21 -17.51 -4.54
C ILE A 70 -2.29 -16.49 -4.92
N ALA A 71 -3.56 -16.91 -4.93
CA ALA A 71 -4.66 -15.97 -5.18
C ALA A 71 -4.75 -14.98 -4.02
N ASN A 72 -4.97 -13.69 -4.31
CA ASN A 72 -5.25 -12.72 -3.25
C ASN A 72 -6.62 -13.03 -2.63
N PRO A 73 -6.70 -13.39 -1.33
CA PRO A 73 -7.94 -13.81 -0.71
C PRO A 73 -8.90 -12.64 -0.43
N LEU A 74 -8.45 -11.39 -0.54
CA LEU A 74 -9.20 -10.21 -0.14
C LEU A 74 -9.08 -9.08 -1.17
N THR A 75 -10.15 -8.30 -1.32
CA THR A 75 -10.10 -7.04 -2.10
C THR A 75 -9.31 -5.97 -1.35
N HIS A 76 -8.83 -4.94 -2.05
CA HIS A 76 -8.12 -3.82 -1.40
C HIS A 76 -9.00 -3.11 -0.36
N GLU A 77 -10.31 -3.01 -0.61
CA GLU A 77 -11.29 -2.50 0.36
C GLU A 77 -11.36 -3.37 1.61
N ALA A 78 -11.39 -4.70 1.47
CA ALA A 78 -11.41 -5.61 2.61
C ALA A 78 -10.09 -5.55 3.40
N TRP A 79 -8.94 -5.44 2.73
CA TRP A 79 -7.66 -5.17 3.40
C TRP A 79 -7.71 -3.87 4.20
N ARG A 80 -8.19 -2.79 3.58
CA ARG A 80 -8.33 -1.48 4.24
C ARG A 80 -9.24 -1.57 5.46
N ALA A 81 -10.38 -2.26 5.37
CA ALA A 81 -11.31 -2.45 6.48
C ALA A 81 -10.65 -3.16 7.68
N ILE A 82 -9.85 -4.21 7.43
CA ILE A 82 -9.09 -4.90 8.49
C ILE A 82 -8.11 -3.93 9.16
N VAL A 83 -7.35 -3.18 8.36
CA VAL A 83 -6.35 -2.23 8.86
C VAL A 83 -6.98 -1.16 9.73
N MET A 84 -8.04 -0.51 9.25
CA MET A 84 -8.71 0.54 9.99
C MET A 84 -9.29 0.01 11.30
N ARG A 85 -9.85 -1.19 11.30
CA ARG A 85 -10.33 -1.83 12.54
C ARG A 85 -9.22 -2.08 13.56
N LEU A 86 -8.02 -2.49 13.12
CA LEU A 86 -6.87 -2.65 14.02
C LEU A 86 -6.37 -1.29 14.55
N VAL A 87 -6.37 -0.25 13.72
CA VAL A 87 -6.00 1.12 14.13
C VAL A 87 -7.00 1.66 15.16
N GLU A 88 -8.29 1.48 14.93
CA GLU A 88 -9.37 1.89 15.84
C GLU A 88 -9.35 1.14 17.17
N ALA A 89 -8.90 -0.12 17.17
CA ALA A 89 -8.69 -0.91 18.38
C ALA A 89 -7.41 -0.53 19.14
N SER A 90 -6.48 0.19 18.53
CA SER A 90 -5.22 0.60 19.17
C SER A 90 -5.46 1.70 20.24
N PRO A 91 -4.76 1.66 21.38
CA PRO A 91 -4.80 2.73 22.39
C PRO A 91 -4.51 4.12 21.77
N ALA A 92 -5.13 5.17 22.33
CA ALA A 92 -5.08 6.51 21.74
C ALA A 92 -3.65 7.08 21.61
N ASP A 93 -2.79 6.82 22.61
CA ASP A 93 -1.37 7.19 22.62
C ASP A 93 -0.59 6.47 21.52
N GLN A 94 -0.85 5.18 21.30
CA GLN A 94 -0.21 4.40 20.23
C GLN A 94 -0.71 4.84 18.85
N ARG A 95 -2.01 5.11 18.73
CA ARG A 95 -2.65 5.58 17.49
C ARG A 95 -2.13 6.94 17.07
N ALA A 96 -1.86 7.84 18.01
CA ALA A 96 -1.28 9.16 17.72
C ALA A 96 0.18 9.07 17.22
N GLY A 97 0.88 7.99 17.58
CA GLY A 97 2.27 7.74 17.21
C GLY A 97 2.46 7.17 15.80
N VAL A 98 3.61 6.53 15.61
CA VAL A 98 3.95 5.82 14.37
C VAL A 98 3.82 4.32 14.62
N GLN A 99 3.14 3.63 13.71
CA GLN A 99 2.95 2.19 13.76
C GLN A 99 3.40 1.56 12.44
N ALA A 100 3.73 0.27 12.48
CA ALA A 100 3.99 -0.56 11.33
C ALA A 100 2.87 -1.58 11.22
N LEU A 101 2.03 -1.43 10.19
CA LEU A 101 1.11 -2.47 9.77
C LEU A 101 1.90 -3.57 9.07
N TYR A 102 1.83 -4.78 9.62
CA TYR A 102 2.38 -5.98 9.02
C TYR A 102 1.23 -6.83 8.46
N ILE A 103 1.30 -7.16 7.18
CA ILE A 103 0.39 -8.12 6.53
C ILE A 103 1.24 -9.30 6.07
N GLN A 104 0.79 -10.52 6.29
CA GLN A 104 1.41 -11.73 5.75
C GLN A 104 0.35 -12.65 5.17
N VAL A 105 0.63 -13.19 3.99
CA VAL A 105 -0.20 -14.18 3.32
C VAL A 105 0.67 -15.38 2.94
N THR A 106 0.30 -16.57 3.39
CA THR A 106 0.98 -17.82 3.05
C THR A 106 0.11 -18.64 2.10
N ARG A 107 0.67 -19.67 1.46
CA ARG A 107 -0.14 -20.62 0.65
C ARG A 107 -1.15 -21.42 1.50
N GLY A 108 -1.06 -21.35 2.83
CA GLY A 108 -1.94 -22.04 3.76
C GLY A 108 -1.37 -23.37 4.24
N VAL A 109 -2.25 -24.19 4.81
CA VAL A 109 -1.90 -25.41 5.54
C VAL A 109 -2.06 -26.66 4.67
N ALA A 110 -1.02 -27.50 4.62
CA ALA A 110 -1.07 -28.78 3.94
C ALA A 110 -0.02 -29.77 4.50
N PRO A 111 -0.17 -31.09 4.26
CA PRO A 111 0.91 -32.04 4.50
C PRO A 111 2.22 -31.58 3.84
N ARG A 112 3.36 -31.88 4.48
CA ARG A 112 4.67 -31.42 4.03
C ARG A 112 5.03 -32.06 2.68
N GLU A 113 4.95 -31.27 1.63
CA GLU A 113 5.40 -31.58 0.27
C GLU A 113 5.83 -30.27 -0.42
N HIS A 114 6.90 -30.30 -1.22
CA HIS A 114 7.41 -29.10 -1.90
C HIS A 114 6.51 -28.65 -3.03
N ALA A 115 5.87 -29.58 -3.74
CA ALA A 115 4.90 -29.26 -4.80
C ALA A 115 3.82 -28.30 -4.29
N MET A 116 3.33 -27.42 -5.17
CA MET A 116 2.29 -26.44 -4.84
C MET A 116 0.91 -27.11 -4.93
N PRO A 117 0.25 -27.44 -3.81
CA PRO A 117 -1.10 -28.00 -3.84
C PRO A 117 -2.10 -26.97 -4.40
N GLN A 118 -3.15 -27.48 -5.04
CA GLN A 118 -4.24 -26.66 -5.58
C GLN A 118 -5.39 -26.55 -4.56
N GLY A 119 -6.17 -25.47 -4.63
CA GLY A 119 -7.39 -25.31 -3.83
C GLY A 119 -7.17 -25.04 -2.34
N LEU A 120 -5.96 -24.70 -1.90
CA LEU A 120 -5.74 -24.26 -0.52
C LEU A 120 -6.33 -22.88 -0.28
N ALA A 121 -6.91 -22.69 0.90
CA ALA A 121 -7.20 -21.37 1.43
C ALA A 121 -5.87 -20.75 1.94
N PRO A 122 -5.47 -19.56 1.45
CA PRO A 122 -4.31 -18.85 1.98
C PRO A 122 -4.51 -18.50 3.47
N THR A 123 -3.47 -18.65 4.29
CA THR A 123 -3.50 -18.11 5.65
C THR A 123 -3.16 -16.63 5.61
N VAL A 124 -3.99 -15.80 6.25
CA VAL A 124 -3.89 -14.35 6.30
C VAL A 124 -3.67 -13.90 7.72
N PHE A 125 -2.55 -13.22 7.96
CA PHE A 125 -2.21 -12.63 9.25
C PHE A 125 -1.95 -11.13 9.10
N VAL A 126 -2.54 -10.33 9.99
CA VAL A 126 -2.34 -8.87 10.05
C VAL A 126 -2.16 -8.41 11.49
N MET A 127 -1.15 -7.58 11.73
CA MET A 127 -0.91 -6.94 13.03
C MET A 127 -0.45 -5.50 12.89
N LEU A 128 -0.63 -4.72 13.96
CA LEU A 128 0.00 -3.41 14.12
C LEU A 128 1.08 -3.50 15.20
N ASN A 129 2.27 -3.02 14.88
CA ASN A 129 3.37 -2.89 15.82
C ASN A 129 3.69 -1.42 16.07
N PRO A 130 3.91 -0.99 17.32
CA PRO A 130 4.51 0.31 17.59
C PRO A 130 5.85 0.42 16.85
N MET A 131 6.07 1.55 16.17
CA MET A 131 7.30 1.81 15.42
C MET A 131 7.92 3.11 15.92
N LYS A 132 9.20 3.05 16.30
CA LYS A 132 9.93 4.26 16.69
C LYS A 132 10.34 5.02 15.44
N PRO A 133 9.93 6.29 15.26
CA PRO A 133 10.44 7.09 14.16
C PRO A 133 11.94 7.31 14.31
N VAL A 134 12.64 7.45 13.19
CA VAL A 134 14.03 7.92 13.18
C VAL A 134 14.05 9.35 13.73
N SER A 135 14.87 9.60 14.74
CA SER A 135 14.95 10.92 15.37
C SER A 135 15.62 11.95 14.46
N ASP A 136 15.28 13.23 14.63
CA ASP A 136 15.91 14.33 13.89
C ASP A 136 17.42 14.41 14.15
N ALA A 137 17.87 14.05 15.36
CA ALA A 137 19.29 13.97 15.67
C ALA A 137 20.03 12.96 14.78
N VAL A 138 19.46 11.76 14.58
CA VAL A 138 20.03 10.74 13.67
C VAL A 138 19.98 11.22 12.22
N ARG A 139 18.91 11.89 11.79
CA ARG A 139 18.81 12.47 10.44
C ARG A 139 19.86 13.56 10.21
N ALA A 140 20.14 14.38 11.23
CA ALA A 140 21.10 15.48 11.16
C ALA A 140 22.56 14.99 11.12
N THR A 141 22.89 13.87 11.75
CA THR A 141 24.26 13.31 11.75
C THR A 141 24.47 12.23 10.70
N GLY A 142 23.39 11.60 10.21
CA GLY A 142 23.45 10.41 9.38
C GLY A 142 23.92 9.17 10.14
N VAL A 143 24.02 8.05 9.41
CA VAL A 143 24.37 6.75 9.98
C VAL A 143 25.55 6.07 9.28
N PRO A 144 26.31 5.23 10.01
CA PRO A 144 27.27 4.31 9.40
C PRO A 144 26.56 3.10 8.77
N CYS A 145 27.07 2.63 7.65
CA CYS A 145 26.72 1.35 7.04
C CYS A 145 27.98 0.50 6.80
N VAL A 146 27.79 -0.79 6.58
CA VAL A 146 28.83 -1.71 6.09
C VAL A 146 28.40 -2.33 4.77
N SER A 147 29.35 -2.87 4.01
CA SER A 147 29.06 -3.59 2.78
C SER A 147 29.18 -5.11 2.93
N ALA A 148 28.47 -5.83 2.07
CA ALA A 148 28.61 -7.28 1.94
C ALA A 148 28.31 -7.73 0.50
N GLN A 149 28.70 -8.97 0.18
CA GLN A 149 28.17 -9.64 -1.02
C GLN A 149 26.68 -9.95 -0.82
N ASP A 150 25.86 -9.72 -1.85
CA ASP A 150 24.47 -10.18 -1.85
C ASP A 150 24.40 -11.67 -2.16
N PHE A 151 24.23 -12.48 -1.11
CA PHE A 151 24.07 -13.93 -1.18
C PHE A 151 22.59 -14.38 -1.24
N ARG A 152 21.66 -13.44 -1.43
CA ARG A 152 20.23 -13.78 -1.55
C ARG A 152 19.92 -14.39 -2.92
N TRP A 153 18.81 -15.10 -3.00
CA TRP A 153 18.30 -15.70 -4.24
C TRP A 153 18.03 -14.68 -5.36
N GLN A 154 17.80 -15.17 -6.58
CA GLN A 154 17.56 -14.37 -7.79
C GLN A 154 16.07 -14.00 -7.99
N LYS A 155 15.30 -13.92 -6.89
CA LYS A 155 13.89 -13.48 -6.89
C LYS A 155 13.62 -12.44 -5.79
N ALA A 156 14.59 -11.56 -5.55
CA ALA A 156 14.52 -10.54 -4.50
C ALA A 156 13.40 -9.50 -4.74
N HIS A 157 12.93 -9.34 -5.98
CA HIS A 157 11.73 -8.55 -6.30
C HIS A 157 10.44 -9.06 -5.64
N ILE A 158 10.38 -10.33 -5.24
CA ILE A 158 9.27 -10.89 -4.48
C ILE A 158 9.45 -10.53 -3.01
N LYS A 159 8.46 -9.87 -2.41
CA LYS A 159 8.47 -9.58 -0.97
C LYS A 159 8.08 -10.81 -0.14
N SER A 160 8.88 -11.87 -0.25
CA SER A 160 8.64 -13.18 0.37
C SER A 160 9.00 -13.19 1.87
N THR A 161 8.37 -14.10 2.62
CA THR A 161 8.72 -14.41 4.02
C THR A 161 9.96 -15.30 4.16
N SER A 162 10.54 -15.81 3.07
CA SER A 162 11.81 -16.55 3.05
C SER A 162 13.02 -15.62 3.28
N LEU A 163 13.13 -15.05 4.48
CA LEU A 163 13.98 -13.91 4.79
C LEU A 163 15.35 -14.25 5.41
N LEU A 164 15.74 -15.52 5.51
CA LEU A 164 17.01 -15.90 6.17
C LEU A 164 18.22 -15.15 5.59
N GLY A 165 18.24 -14.94 4.28
CA GLY A 165 19.31 -14.17 3.63
C GLY A 165 19.38 -12.72 4.13
N ALA A 166 18.23 -12.04 4.25
CA ALA A 166 18.14 -10.69 4.78
C ALA A 166 18.47 -10.63 6.28
N VAL A 167 18.09 -11.65 7.06
CA VAL A 167 18.44 -11.76 8.48
C VAL A 167 19.95 -11.84 8.67
N LEU A 168 20.63 -12.70 7.92
CA LEU A 168 22.09 -12.83 7.96
C LEU A 168 22.76 -11.53 7.51
N ALA A 169 22.26 -10.88 6.45
CA ALA A 169 22.80 -9.60 5.99
C ALA A 169 22.64 -8.52 7.07
N ARG A 170 21.48 -8.43 7.73
CA ARG A 170 21.25 -7.48 8.83
C ARG A 170 22.17 -7.75 10.01
N GLN A 171 22.44 -9.01 10.32
CA GLN A 171 23.30 -9.39 11.43
C GLN A 171 24.74 -8.86 11.25
N ILE A 172 25.27 -8.83 10.01
CA ILE A 172 26.59 -8.25 9.70
C ILE A 172 26.68 -6.79 10.17
N SER A 173 25.66 -5.97 9.89
CA SER A 173 25.66 -4.57 10.34
C SER A 173 25.45 -4.43 11.84
N VAL A 174 24.65 -5.31 12.47
CA VAL A 174 24.51 -5.32 13.94
C VAL A 174 25.87 -5.57 14.60
N GLU A 175 26.61 -6.57 14.15
CA GLU A 175 27.92 -6.92 14.69
C GLU A 175 28.98 -5.84 14.46
N ALA A 176 28.87 -5.10 13.35
CA ALA A 176 29.72 -3.94 13.06
C ALA A 176 29.26 -2.63 13.73
N GLY A 177 28.16 -2.63 14.50
CA GLY A 177 27.59 -1.40 15.07
C GLY A 177 27.03 -0.42 14.03
N ALA A 178 26.70 -0.91 12.84
CA ALA A 178 26.19 -0.15 11.72
C ALA A 178 24.64 -0.22 11.60
N ALA A 179 24.07 0.79 10.95
CA ALA A 179 22.62 0.89 10.76
C ALA A 179 22.09 -0.06 9.68
N GLU A 180 22.90 -0.36 8.66
CA GLU A 180 22.54 -1.27 7.58
C GLU A 180 23.76 -1.94 6.92
N THR A 181 23.48 -3.03 6.19
CA THR A 181 24.42 -3.73 5.31
C THR A 181 24.02 -3.50 3.86
N ILE A 182 24.77 -2.68 3.14
CA ILE A 182 24.61 -2.39 1.72
C ILE A 182 25.22 -3.54 0.91
N MET A 183 24.42 -4.19 0.06
CA MET A 183 24.85 -5.42 -0.61
C MET A 183 25.17 -5.22 -2.08
N PHE A 184 26.15 -5.99 -2.57
CA PHE A 184 26.61 -5.96 -3.95
C PHE A 184 26.54 -7.35 -4.60
N ARG A 185 26.03 -7.44 -5.82
CA ARG A 185 26.10 -8.64 -6.67
C ARG A 185 27.27 -8.51 -7.63
N GLY A 186 28.39 -9.13 -7.26
CA GLY A 186 29.68 -8.82 -7.89
C GLY A 186 30.05 -7.36 -7.61
N ASP A 187 30.23 -6.58 -8.67
CA ASP A 187 30.58 -5.15 -8.59
C ASP A 187 29.37 -4.22 -8.72
N TRP A 188 28.15 -4.75 -8.77
CA TRP A 188 26.94 -3.96 -8.95
C TRP A 188 26.15 -3.83 -7.65
N LEU A 189 25.76 -2.60 -7.34
CA LEU A 189 24.86 -2.31 -6.22
C LEU A 189 23.53 -3.05 -6.42
N SER A 190 23.11 -3.79 -5.39
CA SER A 190 21.77 -4.37 -5.31
C SER A 190 20.90 -3.49 -4.41
N GLU A 191 20.73 -3.84 -3.15
CA GLU A 191 20.06 -3.04 -2.13
C GLU A 191 20.68 -3.33 -0.75
N ALA A 192 20.13 -2.77 0.31
CA ALA A 192 20.53 -3.10 1.67
C ALA A 192 19.66 -4.26 2.22
N SER A 193 20.01 -4.82 3.39
CA SER A 193 19.34 -5.99 3.98
C SER A 193 17.81 -5.83 4.08
N SER A 194 17.34 -4.60 4.36
CA SER A 194 15.91 -4.29 4.47
C SER A 194 15.52 -2.90 3.90
N SER A 195 16.36 -2.31 3.05
CA SER A 195 16.17 -0.94 2.53
C SER A 195 16.70 -0.83 1.11
N ASN A 196 16.13 0.05 0.29
CA ASN A 196 16.75 0.42 -0.99
C ASN A 196 17.86 1.45 -0.76
N VAL A 197 18.81 1.53 -1.70
CA VAL A 197 19.98 2.39 -1.65
C VAL A 197 19.95 3.37 -2.83
N TRP A 198 20.26 4.63 -2.57
CA TRP A 198 20.26 5.72 -3.55
C TRP A 198 21.61 6.42 -3.53
N VAL A 199 22.21 6.58 -4.71
CA VAL A 199 23.49 7.27 -4.89
C VAL A 199 23.22 8.67 -5.42
N VAL A 200 23.82 9.67 -4.78
CA VAL A 200 23.82 11.04 -5.27
C VAL A 200 25.20 11.37 -5.83
N LYS A 201 25.23 11.84 -7.07
CA LYS A 201 26.45 12.31 -7.72
C LYS A 201 26.15 13.53 -8.60
N ASP A 202 26.92 14.60 -8.44
CA ASP A 202 26.79 15.85 -9.18
C ASP A 202 25.34 16.41 -9.16
N GLY A 203 24.70 16.29 -7.99
CA GLY A 203 23.32 16.73 -7.76
C GLY A 203 22.23 15.84 -8.36
N ALA A 204 22.58 14.71 -9.00
CA ALA A 204 21.63 13.75 -9.55
C ALA A 204 21.46 12.53 -8.63
N VAL A 205 20.24 12.01 -8.52
CA VAL A 205 19.91 10.80 -7.76
C VAL A 205 19.84 9.60 -8.71
N SER A 206 20.54 8.54 -8.36
CA SER A 206 20.48 7.27 -9.08
C SER A 206 20.12 6.11 -8.15
N GLY A 207 19.30 5.19 -8.63
CA GLY A 207 18.99 3.93 -7.94
C GLY A 207 19.15 2.72 -8.86
N PRO A 208 19.31 1.50 -8.31
CA PRO A 208 19.30 0.26 -9.08
C PRO A 208 17.99 0.09 -9.88
N PRO A 209 18.02 -0.55 -11.08
CA PRO A 209 16.81 -0.78 -11.88
C PRO A 209 15.81 -1.70 -11.15
N LYS A 210 14.53 -1.61 -11.51
CA LYS A 210 13.47 -2.49 -11.00
C LYS A 210 13.55 -3.85 -11.74
N ASP A 211 14.49 -4.69 -11.34
CA ASP A 211 14.69 -6.03 -11.89
C ASP A 211 14.48 -7.13 -10.83
N GLU A 212 14.79 -8.39 -11.16
CA GLU A 212 14.56 -9.51 -10.26
C GLU A 212 15.46 -9.54 -9.02
N LEU A 213 16.53 -8.75 -9.00
CA LEU A 213 17.62 -8.77 -8.02
C LEU A 213 17.44 -7.78 -6.86
N VAL A 214 16.44 -6.89 -6.95
CA VAL A 214 16.12 -5.91 -5.91
C VAL A 214 14.61 -5.86 -5.65
N LEU A 215 14.23 -5.54 -4.42
CA LEU A 215 12.84 -5.25 -4.11
C LEU A 215 12.51 -3.83 -4.59
N ALA A 216 11.59 -3.69 -5.54
CA ALA A 216 11.02 -2.39 -5.90
C ALA A 216 10.21 -1.82 -4.72
N GLY A 217 10.90 -1.11 -3.82
CA GLY A 217 10.32 -0.42 -2.69
C GLY A 217 9.25 0.56 -3.12
N ILE A 218 8.20 0.75 -2.31
CA ILE A 218 7.20 1.81 -2.56
C ILE A 218 7.87 3.20 -2.67
N ARG A 219 9.03 3.37 -2.00
CA ARG A 219 9.81 4.60 -2.05
C ARG A 219 10.47 4.87 -3.40
N TYR A 220 10.54 3.90 -4.33
CA TYR A 220 11.00 4.17 -5.69
C TYR A 220 10.16 5.24 -6.37
N GLY A 221 8.84 5.03 -6.44
CA GLY A 221 7.93 5.99 -7.06
C GLY A 221 7.83 7.30 -6.28
N LEU A 222 7.87 7.21 -4.94
CA LEU A 222 7.83 8.40 -4.08
C LEU A 222 9.06 9.29 -4.24
N ILE A 223 10.27 8.71 -4.26
CA ILE A 223 11.52 9.47 -4.43
C ILE A 223 11.61 10.03 -5.84
N GLU A 224 11.22 9.26 -6.87
CA GLU A 224 11.12 9.74 -8.25
C GLU A 224 10.22 10.98 -8.35
N HIS A 225 9.03 10.92 -7.75
CA HIS A 225 8.10 12.05 -7.71
C HIS A 225 8.66 13.25 -6.93
N ILE A 226 9.27 13.04 -5.77
CA ILE A 226 9.90 14.11 -4.99
C ILE A 226 11.05 14.76 -5.76
N CYS A 227 11.87 13.98 -6.46
CA CYS A 227 12.95 14.50 -7.29
C CYS A 227 12.39 15.36 -8.43
N ALA A 228 11.32 14.91 -9.10
CA ALA A 228 10.64 15.68 -10.13
C ALA A 228 10.08 17.01 -9.60
N GLU A 229 9.40 17.01 -8.44
CA GLU A 229 8.91 18.24 -7.78
C GLU A 229 10.05 19.21 -7.44
N ALA A 230 11.22 18.68 -7.05
CA ALA A 230 12.38 19.47 -6.63
C ALA A 230 13.33 19.86 -7.77
N GLY A 231 13.07 19.43 -9.01
CA GLY A 231 13.98 19.64 -10.14
C GLY A 231 15.31 18.88 -10.05
N ILE A 232 15.34 17.78 -9.30
CA ILE A 232 16.52 16.92 -9.11
C ILE A 232 16.52 15.84 -10.20
N PRO A 233 17.58 15.70 -11.01
CA PRO A 233 17.68 14.63 -11.98
C PRO A 233 17.61 13.26 -11.30
N PHE A 234 16.77 12.36 -11.82
CA PHE A 234 16.57 11.03 -11.28
C PHE A 234 16.72 9.98 -12.38
N SER A 235 17.44 8.89 -12.10
CA SER A 235 17.57 7.78 -13.04
C SER A 235 17.65 6.43 -12.33
N LEU A 236 17.12 5.39 -12.98
CA LEU A 236 17.29 4.01 -12.55
C LEU A 236 18.27 3.31 -13.49
N ARG A 237 19.43 2.90 -12.96
CA ARG A 237 20.51 2.28 -13.73
C ARG A 237 21.36 1.38 -12.84
N ARG A 238 22.18 0.54 -13.47
CA ARG A 238 23.22 -0.20 -12.75
C ARG A 238 24.26 0.79 -12.21
N ILE A 239 24.65 0.60 -10.95
CA ILE A 239 25.59 1.46 -10.23
C ILE A 239 26.75 0.59 -9.79
N ALA A 240 27.96 0.95 -10.21
CA ALA A 240 29.17 0.21 -9.88
C ALA A 240 29.57 0.45 -8.41
N ARG A 241 30.23 -0.52 -7.79
CA ARG A 241 30.72 -0.43 -6.41
C ARG A 241 31.53 0.84 -6.17
N ASP A 242 32.50 1.12 -7.03
CA ASP A 242 33.36 2.32 -6.91
C ASP A 242 32.57 3.62 -6.97
N GLU A 243 31.47 3.65 -7.73
CA GLU A 243 30.58 4.80 -7.80
C GLU A 243 29.81 5.02 -6.48
N VAL A 244 29.43 3.93 -5.80
CA VAL A 244 28.80 4.01 -4.47
C VAL A 244 29.78 4.59 -3.45
N PHE A 245 31.03 4.13 -3.44
CA PHE A 245 32.07 4.65 -2.55
C PHE A 245 32.50 6.08 -2.91
N GLY A 246 32.41 6.46 -4.19
CA GLY A 246 32.72 7.80 -4.70
C GLY A 246 31.54 8.78 -4.73
N ALA A 247 30.40 8.42 -4.12
CA ALA A 247 29.19 9.23 -4.09
C ALA A 247 29.37 10.54 -3.27
N ASP A 248 28.64 11.57 -3.67
CA ASP A 248 28.60 12.83 -2.91
C ASP A 248 27.64 12.70 -1.71
N GLU A 249 26.54 11.97 -1.88
CA GLU A 249 25.66 11.51 -0.80
C GLU A 249 25.18 10.08 -1.07
N LEU A 250 24.90 9.32 -0.02
CA LEU A 250 24.36 7.97 -0.10
C LEU A 250 23.15 7.87 0.83
N LEU A 251 22.03 7.37 0.34
CA LEU A 251 20.77 7.36 1.08
C LEU A 251 20.18 5.95 1.16
N LEU A 252 19.49 5.67 2.26
CA LEU A 252 18.64 4.49 2.43
C LEU A 252 17.17 4.89 2.37
N SER A 253 16.31 4.01 1.88
CA SER A 253 14.86 4.18 2.05
C SER A 253 14.13 2.89 2.38
N SER A 254 13.18 2.97 3.31
CA SER A 254 12.26 1.86 3.65
C SER A 254 11.00 2.40 4.34
N ALA A 255 10.04 1.52 4.60
CA ALA A 255 8.84 1.88 5.37
C ALA A 255 9.15 2.41 6.77
N SER A 256 10.15 1.83 7.44
CA SER A 256 10.50 2.19 8.81
C SER A 256 11.53 3.31 8.93
N LYS A 257 12.40 3.46 7.93
CA LYS A 257 13.45 4.50 7.93
C LYS A 257 13.06 5.78 7.18
N GLU A 258 11.96 5.74 6.42
CA GLU A 258 11.59 6.79 5.47
C GLU A 258 12.70 6.97 4.42
N VAL A 259 13.45 8.08 4.50
CA VAL A 259 14.73 8.32 3.83
C VAL A 259 15.78 8.61 4.92
N LEU A 260 16.98 8.04 4.82
CA LEU A 260 18.02 8.17 5.85
C LEU A 260 19.41 8.33 5.20
N PRO A 261 20.22 9.32 5.61
CA PRO A 261 21.52 9.56 4.99
C PRO A 261 22.60 8.66 5.60
N VAL A 262 23.42 8.06 4.73
CA VAL A 262 24.58 7.26 5.05
C VAL A 262 25.82 8.14 4.91
N VAL A 263 26.56 8.31 6.01
CA VAL A 263 27.73 9.20 6.05
C VAL A 263 29.05 8.43 6.06
N THR A 264 29.02 7.15 6.41
CA THR A 264 30.16 6.24 6.25
C THR A 264 29.72 4.89 5.71
N LEU A 265 30.56 4.30 4.86
CA LEU A 265 30.45 2.93 4.37
C LEU A 265 31.78 2.22 4.58
N ASP A 266 31.79 1.12 5.34
CA ASP A 266 33.02 0.38 5.70
C ASP A 266 34.09 1.25 6.35
N GLY A 267 33.65 2.20 7.18
CA GLY A 267 34.53 3.17 7.85
C GLY A 267 35.06 4.30 6.94
N GLN A 268 34.79 4.26 5.63
CA GLN A 268 35.13 5.34 4.71
C GLN A 268 34.02 6.38 4.70
N ALA A 269 34.38 7.66 4.68
CA ALA A 269 33.41 8.75 4.59
C ALA A 269 32.78 8.81 3.19
N ILE A 270 31.46 8.98 3.13
CA ILE A 270 30.74 9.30 1.89
C ILE A 270 30.70 10.82 1.76
N GLY A 271 31.15 11.35 0.62
CA GLY A 271 31.24 12.78 0.36
C GLY A 271 31.96 13.53 1.49
N THR A 272 31.23 14.39 2.19
CA THR A 272 31.77 15.20 3.32
C THR A 272 31.67 14.51 4.68
N GLY A 273 31.14 13.29 4.77
CA GLY A 273 30.85 12.60 6.02
C GLY A 273 29.68 13.22 6.80
N ARG A 274 28.83 14.01 6.13
CA ARG A 274 27.65 14.66 6.69
C ARG A 274 26.48 14.59 5.69
N PRO A 275 25.22 14.60 6.16
CA PRO A 275 24.06 14.66 5.26
C PRO A 275 24.10 15.92 4.38
N GLY A 276 23.87 15.76 3.07
CA GLY A 276 24.00 16.83 2.09
C GLY A 276 22.67 17.47 1.66
N PRO A 277 22.71 18.41 0.71
CA PRO A 277 21.53 19.18 0.27
C PRO A 277 20.48 18.32 -0.47
N VAL A 278 20.88 17.28 -1.20
CA VAL A 278 19.94 16.41 -1.92
C VAL A 278 19.13 15.57 -0.93
N PHE A 279 19.78 15.02 0.10
CA PHE A 279 19.07 14.40 1.22
C PHE A 279 18.05 15.36 1.84
N GLN A 280 18.44 16.59 2.16
CA GLN A 280 17.55 17.57 2.80
C GLN A 280 16.32 17.88 1.93
N ALA A 281 16.51 18.03 0.62
CA ALA A 281 15.41 18.25 -0.32
C ALA A 281 14.45 17.05 -0.36
N ILE A 282 14.99 15.82 -0.40
CA ILE A 282 14.19 14.60 -0.42
C ILE A 282 13.45 14.39 0.91
N ASP A 283 14.11 14.61 2.05
CA ASP A 283 13.55 14.49 3.39
C ASP A 283 12.41 15.51 3.60
N ALA A 284 12.58 16.75 3.11
CA ALA A 284 11.52 17.76 3.09
C ALA A 284 10.34 17.35 2.19
N GLY A 285 10.61 16.81 0.99
CA GLY A 285 9.58 16.27 0.10
C GLY A 285 8.79 15.12 0.72
N TYR A 286 9.48 14.22 1.43
CA TYR A 286 8.84 13.11 2.12
C TYR A 286 7.93 13.59 3.26
N ARG A 287 8.36 14.60 4.05
CA ARG A 287 7.49 15.22 5.07
C ARG A 287 6.22 15.82 4.46
N ARG A 288 6.33 16.57 3.36
CA ARG A 288 5.16 17.10 2.63
C ARG A 288 4.24 16.00 2.12
N ALA A 289 4.79 14.89 1.62
CA ALA A 289 3.99 13.75 1.17
C ALA A 289 3.18 13.13 2.32
N LYS A 290 3.77 12.99 3.52
CA LYS A 290 3.05 12.53 4.72
C LYS A 290 1.92 13.48 5.10
N GLU A 291 2.17 14.79 5.11
CA GLU A 291 1.16 15.81 5.41
C GLU A 291 0.01 15.81 4.40
N ARG A 292 0.29 15.60 3.11
CA ARG A 292 -0.75 15.41 2.08
C ARG A 292 -1.58 14.15 2.35
N SER A 293 -0.93 13.04 2.70
CA SER A 293 -1.62 11.79 3.02
C SER A 293 -2.52 11.93 4.26
N ALA A 294 -2.09 12.69 5.28
CA ALA A 294 -2.89 12.94 6.47
C ALA A 294 -4.16 13.75 6.12
N ARG A 295 -4.03 14.85 5.37
CA ARG A 295 -5.16 15.69 4.94
C ARG A 295 -6.15 14.95 4.03
N GLY A 296 -5.66 14.05 3.17
CA GLY A 296 -6.53 13.21 2.35
C GLY A 296 -7.32 12.16 3.15
N HIS A 297 -6.98 11.93 4.42
CA HIS A 297 -7.63 10.98 5.31
C HIS A 297 -8.46 11.65 6.43
N GLU A 298 -8.33 12.96 6.63
CA GLU A 298 -9.24 13.70 7.50
C GLU A 298 -10.67 13.61 6.93
N THR A 299 -11.53 12.82 7.58
CA THR A 299 -12.98 13.02 7.45
C THR A 299 -13.29 14.47 7.85
N PRO A 300 -13.99 15.26 7.03
CA PRO A 300 -14.22 16.67 7.34
C PRO A 300 -14.97 16.82 8.66
N SER A 301 -14.27 17.27 9.70
CA SER A 301 -14.89 17.69 10.96
C SER A 301 -15.08 19.20 10.91
N GLY A 302 -16.33 19.64 10.77
CA GLY A 302 -16.74 21.04 10.96
C GLY A 302 -16.73 21.89 9.70
N ASP A 303 -17.96 22.23 9.27
CA ASP A 303 -18.39 23.01 8.11
C ASP A 303 -18.13 22.40 6.71
N PRO A 304 -19.17 22.29 5.86
CA PRO A 304 -19.07 21.60 4.59
C PRO A 304 -18.23 22.43 3.62
N VAL A 305 -16.93 22.14 3.56
CA VAL A 305 -16.13 22.50 2.40
C VAL A 305 -16.64 21.65 1.25
N ASP A 306 -17.21 22.34 0.28
CA ASP A 306 -18.02 21.77 -0.77
C ASP A 306 -17.22 20.85 -1.72
N ALA A 307 -17.28 19.54 -1.46
CA ALA A 307 -16.79 18.49 -2.34
C ALA A 307 -17.58 18.37 -3.68
N ARG A 308 -18.51 19.28 -3.98
CA ARG A 308 -19.28 19.30 -5.24
C ARG A 308 -18.51 19.86 -6.44
N LYS A 309 -17.23 20.29 -6.31
CA LYS A 309 -16.48 20.90 -7.43
C LYS A 309 -15.75 19.97 -8.40
N GLU A 310 -15.76 18.65 -8.20
CA GLU A 310 -15.17 17.70 -9.17
C GLU A 310 -16.22 16.81 -9.84
N SER A 311 -17.33 17.41 -10.30
CA SER A 311 -18.25 16.76 -11.24
C SER A 311 -18.08 17.41 -12.60
N LEU A 312 -17.56 16.66 -13.59
CA LEU A 312 -17.40 17.04 -15.01
C LEU A 312 -18.73 17.29 -15.76
N ILE A 313 -19.86 17.28 -15.05
CA ILE A 313 -21.19 17.51 -15.62
C ILE A 313 -21.55 18.98 -15.41
N GLU A 314 -21.77 19.70 -16.51
CA GLU A 314 -22.41 21.02 -16.49
C GLU A 314 -23.92 20.85 -16.31
N TYR A 315 -24.51 21.62 -15.41
CA TYR A 315 -25.95 21.61 -15.11
C TYR A 315 -26.60 22.95 -15.54
N PRO A 316 -27.84 22.95 -16.04
CA PRO A 316 -28.69 21.78 -16.29
C PRO A 316 -28.29 21.01 -17.56
N SER A 317 -28.41 19.68 -17.55
CA SER A 317 -28.14 18.82 -18.71
C SER A 317 -29.13 17.66 -18.82
N LYS A 318 -29.29 17.12 -20.04
CA LYS A 318 -30.03 15.88 -20.27
C LYS A 318 -29.13 14.70 -19.92
N PHE A 319 -29.51 13.95 -18.89
CA PHE A 319 -28.68 12.89 -18.34
C PHE A 319 -29.38 11.53 -18.48
N PRO A 320 -28.84 10.60 -19.30
CA PRO A 320 -29.40 9.27 -19.43
C PRO A 320 -29.01 8.40 -18.23
N ILE A 321 -29.98 7.71 -17.64
CA ILE A 321 -29.79 6.76 -16.54
C ILE A 321 -30.31 5.41 -16.99
N LYS A 322 -29.48 4.37 -16.90
CA LYS A 322 -29.87 3.04 -17.35
C LYS A 322 -30.16 2.14 -16.16
N VAL A 323 -31.38 1.65 -16.10
CA VAL A 323 -31.88 0.83 -15.00
C VAL A 323 -32.17 -0.57 -15.52
N MET A 324 -31.73 -1.60 -14.80
CA MET A 324 -32.02 -3.00 -15.14
C MET A 324 -32.75 -3.69 -14.00
N GLY A 325 -33.80 -4.42 -14.34
CA GLY A 325 -34.61 -5.19 -13.40
C GLY A 325 -35.13 -6.49 -13.99
N ALA A 326 -35.68 -7.34 -13.13
CA ALA A 326 -36.38 -8.55 -13.59
C ALA A 326 -37.56 -8.13 -14.47
N LYS A 327 -37.83 -8.90 -15.54
CA LYS A 327 -38.98 -8.63 -16.41
C LYS A 327 -40.27 -8.93 -15.66
N ALA A 328 -40.89 -7.89 -15.11
CA ALA A 328 -42.11 -7.95 -14.34
C ALA A 328 -43.07 -6.83 -14.74
N ASP A 329 -44.36 -7.10 -14.62
CA ASP A 329 -45.41 -6.12 -14.90
C ASP A 329 -45.25 -4.92 -13.96
N GLY A 330 -45.37 -3.71 -14.51
CA GLY A 330 -45.22 -2.46 -13.77
C GLY A 330 -43.78 -1.96 -13.58
N PHE A 331 -42.75 -2.71 -14.02
CA PHE A 331 -41.35 -2.27 -13.87
C PHE A 331 -41.08 -0.91 -14.53
N VAL A 332 -41.48 -0.75 -15.80
CA VAL A 332 -41.31 0.51 -16.54
C VAL A 332 -42.03 1.66 -15.84
N HIS A 333 -43.29 1.43 -15.41
CA HIS A 333 -44.08 2.43 -14.69
C HIS A 333 -43.46 2.84 -13.35
N ALA A 334 -42.83 1.92 -12.63
CA ALA A 334 -42.13 2.22 -11.38
C ALA A 334 -40.91 3.12 -11.61
N ILE A 335 -40.12 2.85 -12.66
CA ILE A 335 -38.94 3.67 -13.00
C ILE A 335 -39.37 5.06 -13.48
N THR A 336 -40.40 5.17 -14.31
CA THR A 336 -40.90 6.48 -14.77
C THR A 336 -41.46 7.30 -13.62
N ARG A 337 -42.17 6.69 -12.65
CA ARG A 337 -42.66 7.41 -11.47
C ARG A 337 -41.55 7.94 -10.57
N ILE A 338 -40.45 7.20 -10.45
CA ILE A 338 -39.25 7.71 -9.74
C ILE A 338 -38.66 8.88 -10.53
N ALA A 339 -38.53 8.78 -11.86
CA ALA A 339 -38.03 9.89 -12.67
C ALA A 339 -38.88 11.16 -12.54
N GLU A 340 -40.21 11.04 -12.61
CA GLU A 340 -41.17 12.15 -12.47
C GLU A 340 -41.12 12.82 -11.09
N GLN A 341 -40.79 12.06 -10.04
CA GLN A 341 -40.67 12.61 -8.68
C GLN A 341 -39.54 13.63 -8.56
N PHE A 342 -38.43 13.39 -9.28
CA PHE A 342 -37.24 14.23 -9.20
C PHE A 342 -37.08 15.17 -10.39
N ASP A 343 -37.69 14.87 -11.55
CA ASP A 343 -37.79 15.76 -12.71
C ASP A 343 -39.27 15.93 -13.10
N PRO A 344 -39.97 16.97 -12.60
CA PRO A 344 -41.37 17.23 -12.96
C PRO A 344 -41.61 17.51 -14.45
N SER A 345 -40.55 17.77 -15.22
CA SER A 345 -40.59 17.96 -16.67
C SER A 345 -40.25 16.69 -17.46
N PHE A 346 -40.08 15.56 -16.77
CA PHE A 346 -39.75 14.29 -17.38
C PHE A 346 -40.81 13.86 -18.40
N ASP A 347 -40.36 13.49 -19.60
CA ASP A 347 -41.22 12.99 -20.66
C ASP A 347 -41.08 11.46 -20.77
N ALA A 348 -42.11 10.74 -20.30
CA ALA A 348 -42.16 9.29 -20.35
C ALA A 348 -42.14 8.72 -21.78
N ALA A 349 -42.42 9.52 -22.82
CA ALA A 349 -42.27 9.09 -24.21
C ALA A 349 -40.81 8.90 -24.65
N THR A 350 -39.85 9.46 -23.90
CA THR A 350 -38.40 9.36 -24.19
C THR A 350 -37.74 8.10 -23.63
N VAL A 351 -38.52 7.21 -23.00
CA VAL A 351 -38.01 6.00 -22.37
C VAL A 351 -37.64 4.94 -23.41
N GLU A 352 -36.40 4.46 -23.34
CA GLU A 352 -35.91 3.39 -24.20
C GLU A 352 -35.93 2.04 -23.46
N LEU A 353 -36.46 1.01 -24.12
CA LEU A 353 -36.59 -0.34 -23.57
C LEU A 353 -35.68 -1.33 -24.31
N ARG A 354 -34.93 -2.14 -23.56
CA ARG A 354 -34.07 -3.18 -24.13
C ARG A 354 -34.22 -4.50 -23.39
N ASN A 355 -34.70 -5.53 -24.09
CA ASN A 355 -34.73 -6.90 -23.55
C ASN A 355 -33.30 -7.48 -23.44
N SER A 356 -33.04 -8.23 -22.39
CA SER A 356 -31.83 -9.05 -22.25
C SER A 356 -31.82 -10.22 -23.25
N LYS A 357 -30.63 -10.71 -23.62
CA LYS A 357 -30.44 -11.82 -24.57
C LYS A 357 -31.21 -13.10 -24.19
N ALA A 358 -31.38 -13.35 -22.89
CA ALA A 358 -32.09 -14.52 -22.36
C ALA A 358 -33.56 -14.23 -21.98
N GLY A 359 -34.06 -13.01 -22.19
CA GLY A 359 -35.46 -12.63 -21.95
C GLY A 359 -35.88 -12.39 -20.49
N ASN A 360 -35.03 -12.73 -19.52
CA ASN A 360 -35.36 -12.68 -18.08
C ASN A 360 -35.30 -11.27 -17.45
N TYR A 361 -34.55 -10.36 -18.08
CA TYR A 361 -34.37 -8.98 -17.60
C TYR A 361 -34.77 -7.95 -18.66
N LEU A 362 -35.25 -6.80 -18.17
CA LEU A 362 -35.57 -5.61 -18.96
C LEU A 362 -34.65 -4.47 -18.53
N GLY A 363 -33.97 -3.86 -19.51
CA GLY A 363 -33.28 -2.59 -19.36
C GLY A 363 -34.22 -1.44 -19.74
N VAL A 364 -34.26 -0.42 -18.90
CA VAL A 364 -35.02 0.82 -19.08
C VAL A 364 -34.02 1.97 -19.02
N THR A 365 -33.90 2.75 -20.09
CA THR A 365 -33.11 3.98 -20.07
C THR A 365 -34.07 5.16 -20.00
N ILE A 366 -33.94 5.96 -18.94
CA ILE A 366 -34.66 7.21 -18.75
C ILE A 366 -33.70 8.37 -18.98
N THR A 367 -34.17 9.46 -19.58
CA THR A 367 -33.37 10.69 -19.73
C THR A 367 -33.99 11.79 -18.88
N VAL A 368 -33.33 12.15 -17.79
CA VAL A 368 -33.80 13.20 -16.87
C VAL A 368 -33.12 14.53 -17.17
N THR A 369 -33.77 15.62 -16.81
CA THR A 369 -33.16 16.95 -16.77
C THR A 369 -32.45 17.10 -15.43
N ALA A 370 -31.15 16.78 -15.43
CA ALA A 370 -30.30 16.96 -14.26
C ALA A 370 -30.01 18.45 -14.08
N THR A 371 -30.44 19.03 -12.96
CA THR A 371 -30.26 20.44 -12.59
C THR A 371 -29.22 20.63 -11.50
N SER A 372 -28.87 19.56 -10.78
CA SER A 372 -27.79 19.54 -9.80
C SER A 372 -27.27 18.11 -9.59
N ARG A 373 -26.06 17.99 -9.03
CA ARG A 373 -25.51 16.70 -8.60
C ARG A 373 -26.36 16.05 -7.50
N GLU A 374 -26.87 16.85 -6.57
CA GLU A 374 -27.71 16.38 -5.47
C GLU A 374 -28.98 15.71 -5.97
N GLN A 375 -29.64 16.31 -6.96
CA GLN A 375 -30.81 15.71 -7.62
C GLN A 375 -30.45 14.37 -8.29
N LEU A 376 -29.31 14.28 -8.99
CA LEU A 376 -28.85 13.01 -9.56
C LEU A 376 -28.58 11.95 -8.50
N ASP A 377 -27.85 12.30 -7.43
CA ASP A 377 -27.55 11.37 -6.35
C ASP A 377 -28.84 10.84 -5.68
N GLU A 378 -29.86 11.69 -5.51
CA GLU A 378 -31.17 11.30 -5.00
C GLU A 378 -31.93 10.37 -5.96
N ILE A 379 -31.90 10.66 -7.27
CA ILE A 379 -32.48 9.78 -8.30
C ILE A 379 -31.82 8.41 -8.27
N TYR A 380 -30.48 8.36 -8.26
CA TYR A 380 -29.72 7.10 -8.19
C TYR A 380 -30.03 6.32 -6.91
N ARG A 381 -30.14 7.01 -5.77
CA ARG A 381 -30.50 6.39 -4.49
C ARG A 381 -31.91 5.80 -4.53
N ALA A 382 -32.89 6.55 -5.03
CA ALA A 382 -34.27 6.10 -5.14
C ALA A 382 -34.42 4.91 -6.08
N LEU A 383 -33.76 4.95 -7.25
CA LEU A 383 -33.73 3.83 -8.20
C LEU A 383 -33.08 2.59 -7.61
N THR A 384 -31.92 2.74 -6.95
CA THR A 384 -31.17 1.62 -6.36
C THR A 384 -31.94 0.97 -5.20
N ALA A 385 -32.68 1.76 -4.42
CA ALA A 385 -33.50 1.27 -3.31
C ALA A 385 -34.79 0.55 -3.75
N HIS A 386 -35.20 0.69 -5.02
CA HIS A 386 -36.47 0.14 -5.49
C HIS A 386 -36.40 -1.41 -5.63
N PRO A 387 -37.31 -2.19 -5.02
CA PRO A 387 -37.22 -3.66 -4.97
C PRO A 387 -37.17 -4.38 -6.33
N MET A 388 -37.71 -3.75 -7.38
CA MET A 388 -37.70 -4.29 -8.74
C MET A 388 -36.41 -4.01 -9.51
N VAL A 389 -35.56 -3.11 -9.01
CA VAL A 389 -34.27 -2.74 -9.63
C VAL A 389 -33.20 -3.71 -9.15
N LYS A 390 -32.36 -4.17 -10.09
CA LYS A 390 -31.19 -5.00 -9.80
C LYS A 390 -29.89 -4.22 -9.93
N VAL A 391 -29.82 -3.33 -10.92
CA VAL A 391 -28.64 -2.49 -11.19
C VAL A 391 -29.09 -1.15 -11.78
N VAL A 392 -28.43 -0.07 -11.38
CA VAL A 392 -28.45 1.23 -12.05
C VAL A 392 -27.04 1.48 -12.61
N LEU A 393 -26.94 1.88 -13.88
CA LEU A 393 -25.71 2.05 -14.64
C LEU A 393 -25.55 3.48 -15.13
#